data_AF-A0A382M6N8-F1
#
_entry.id   AF-A0A382M6N8-F1
#
_cell.length_a   1.000
_cell.length_b   1.000
_cell.length_c   1.000
_cell.angle_alpha   90.00
_cell.angle_beta   90.00
_cell.angle_gamma   90.00
#
_symmetry.space_group_name_H-M   'P 1'
#
loop_
_entity.id
_entity.type
_entity.pdbx_description
1 polymer ?
#
loop_
_entity_poly.entity_id
_entity_poly.type
_entity_poly.pdbx_seq_one_letter_code
_entity_poly.pdbx_strand_id
1 'polypeptide(L)'
;MIVIGISGLLYRIVIGGTDEFILEGLLPISEDVINQVDIKTNDGLASELIKVNDSYWEVADKPIFTPKLAAFWEHVDDVSGAQLVSKRPKYHELLGVDDESSTKVSFYVGPSIQEQFHIGKWSPEVRLCYVRKSGKNEVYSIPCSQNGIFSSDPDSWRNPIVISIPPADITSFDFIYPDSNENFSIYKTQENDWVVVSPDGILEGPANLQIMDYLLQSVQVLPA
;
A
#
# COMPACT_ATOMS: atom_id res chain seq x y z
N MET A 1 3.64 36.20 -6.72
CA MET A 1 3.88 35.57 -5.40
C MET A 1 4.45 34.18 -5.63
N ILE A 2 5.78 34.04 -5.56
CA ILE A 2 6.47 32.74 -5.62
C ILE A 2 7.47 32.76 -4.46
N VAL A 3 6.99 32.58 -3.23
CA VAL A 3 7.84 32.44 -2.04
C VAL A 3 7.11 31.55 -1.02
N ILE A 4 6.86 30.29 -1.37
CA ILE A 4 6.46 29.27 -0.36
C ILE A 4 7.23 27.95 -0.58
N GLY A 5 7.69 27.64 -1.80
CA GLY A 5 8.37 26.37 -2.09
C GLY A 5 9.82 26.22 -1.57
N ILE A 6 10.45 27.27 -1.03
CA ILE A 6 11.88 27.23 -0.63
C ILE A 6 12.05 27.20 0.90
N SER A 7 11.04 27.57 1.67
CA SER A 7 11.14 27.66 3.13
C SER A 7 11.27 26.30 3.82
N GLY A 8 10.67 25.24 3.26
CA GLY A 8 10.78 23.88 3.81
C GLY A 8 12.17 23.25 3.63
N LEU A 9 12.87 23.62 2.55
CA LEU A 9 14.21 23.10 2.23
C LEU A 9 15.34 23.86 2.95
N LEU A 10 15.15 25.15 3.25
CA LEU A 10 16.16 25.96 3.97
C LEU A 10 16.16 25.77 5.49
N TYR A 11 15.08 25.26 6.09
CA TYR A 11 15.09 24.95 7.53
C TYR A 11 15.96 23.73 7.89
N ARG A 12 16.45 23.01 6.87
CA ARG A 12 17.19 21.74 7.01
C ARG A 12 18.65 21.88 7.45
N ILE A 13 19.22 23.10 7.48
CA ILE A 13 20.70 23.27 7.54
C ILE A 13 21.21 23.97 8.82
N VAL A 14 20.36 24.53 9.67
CA VAL A 14 20.86 25.33 10.80
C VAL A 14 20.13 24.99 12.10
N ILE A 15 20.60 23.95 12.81
CA ILE A 15 20.70 23.86 14.28
C ILE A 15 21.56 22.62 14.59
N GLY A 16 22.66 22.84 15.31
CA GLY A 16 23.82 21.97 15.38
C GLY A 16 23.75 20.72 16.25
N GLY A 17 24.86 19.97 16.18
CA GLY A 17 25.18 18.77 16.94
C GLY A 17 25.48 17.61 15.99
N THR A 18 26.73 17.16 15.92
CA THR A 18 27.16 15.96 15.19
C THR A 18 26.52 14.72 15.81
N ASP A 19 25.25 14.48 15.55
CA ASP A 19 24.52 13.31 16.05
C ASP A 19 23.44 12.96 15.01
N GLU A 20 23.70 11.86 14.28
CA GLU A 20 22.79 11.06 13.44
C GLU A 20 21.76 11.83 12.61
N PHE A 21 22.15 12.19 11.37
CA PHE A 21 21.22 12.67 10.33
C PHE A 21 20.29 11.56 9.82
N ILE A 22 20.65 10.31 10.08
CA ILE A 22 19.97 9.08 9.65
C ILE A 22 19.59 8.31 10.91
N LEU A 23 18.44 7.65 10.91
CA LEU A 23 18.02 6.80 12.03
C LEU A 23 18.91 5.56 12.12
N GLU A 24 19.72 5.45 13.18
CA GLU A 24 20.55 4.27 13.45
C GLU A 24 20.04 3.49 14.69
N GLY A 25 20.60 2.29 14.91
CA GLY A 25 20.30 1.49 16.10
C GLY A 25 18.89 0.86 16.10
N LEU A 26 18.35 0.58 14.93
CA LEU A 26 17.14 -0.23 14.77
C LEU A 26 17.44 -1.70 15.07
N LEU A 27 16.56 -2.33 15.82
CA LEU A 27 16.52 -3.78 15.87
C LEU A 27 16.02 -4.33 14.53
N PRO A 28 16.37 -5.57 14.13
CA PRO A 28 15.87 -6.17 12.90
C PRO A 28 14.34 -6.26 12.93
N ILE A 29 13.68 -5.60 11.96
CA ILE A 29 12.22 -5.51 11.83
C ILE A 29 11.72 -5.92 10.43
N SER A 30 12.53 -6.66 9.68
CA SER A 30 12.18 -7.14 8.34
C SER A 30 11.14 -8.27 8.39
N GLU A 31 10.46 -8.49 7.26
CA GLU A 31 9.38 -9.48 7.12
C GLU A 31 9.82 -10.92 7.48
N ASP A 32 11.08 -11.27 7.27
CA ASP A 32 11.64 -12.58 7.58
C ASP A 32 11.80 -12.80 9.10
N VAL A 33 11.96 -11.72 9.86
CA VAL A 33 12.19 -11.77 11.33
C VAL A 33 10.88 -11.63 12.09
N ILE A 34 10.00 -10.73 11.65
CA ILE A 34 8.79 -10.35 12.38
C ILE A 34 7.66 -11.38 12.19
N ASN A 35 7.02 -11.76 13.29
CA ASN A 35 5.87 -12.67 13.27
C ASN A 35 4.53 -11.94 13.34
N GLN A 36 4.51 -10.73 13.90
CA GLN A 36 3.28 -9.96 14.08
C GLN A 36 3.56 -8.45 14.04
N VAL A 37 2.62 -7.71 13.47
CA VAL A 37 2.60 -6.24 13.49
C VAL A 37 1.26 -5.77 14.05
N ASP A 38 1.31 -5.01 15.14
CA ASP A 38 0.13 -4.30 15.65
C ASP A 38 0.16 -2.85 15.18
N ILE A 39 -0.96 -2.39 14.60
CA ILE A 39 -1.14 -1.01 14.17
C ILE A 39 -2.36 -0.44 14.87
N LYS A 40 -2.17 0.55 15.74
CA LYS A 40 -3.22 1.08 16.62
C LYS A 40 -3.28 2.60 16.58
N THR A 41 -4.47 3.14 16.49
CA THR A 41 -4.77 4.56 16.70
C THR A 41 -5.55 4.72 18.00
N ASN A 42 -5.46 5.90 18.64
CA ASN A 42 -6.10 6.10 19.94
C ASN A 42 -7.64 6.23 19.87
N ASP A 43 -8.21 6.31 18.66
CA ASP A 43 -9.66 6.25 18.42
C ASP A 43 -10.24 4.82 18.53
N GLY A 44 -9.39 3.83 18.80
CA GLY A 44 -9.79 2.43 19.02
C GLY A 44 -9.72 1.55 17.77
N LEU A 45 -9.37 2.11 16.61
CA LEU A 45 -9.06 1.29 15.43
C LEU A 45 -7.72 0.58 15.66
N ALA A 46 -7.72 -0.72 15.38
CA ALA A 46 -6.56 -1.58 15.56
C ALA A 46 -6.54 -2.67 14.49
N SER A 47 -5.39 -2.87 13.88
CA SER A 47 -5.09 -4.00 13.01
C SER A 47 -3.99 -4.83 13.63
N GLU A 48 -4.20 -6.14 13.63
CA GLU A 48 -3.21 -7.15 14.03
C GLU A 48 -2.89 -7.97 12.79
N LEU A 49 -1.69 -7.78 12.25
CA LEU A 49 -1.20 -8.50 11.09
C LEU A 49 -0.36 -9.67 11.61
N ILE A 50 -0.76 -10.90 11.30
CA ILE A 50 -0.13 -12.11 11.84
C ILE A 50 0.48 -12.91 10.69
N LYS A 51 1.76 -13.25 10.81
CA LYS A 51 2.45 -14.17 9.91
C LYS A 51 2.04 -15.59 10.26
N VAL A 52 1.25 -16.23 9.40
CA VAL A 52 0.82 -17.62 9.63
C VAL A 52 1.95 -18.58 9.29
N ASN A 53 2.67 -18.30 8.20
CA ASN A 53 3.85 -19.01 7.73
C ASN A 53 4.61 -18.14 6.71
N ASP A 54 5.63 -18.69 6.07
CA ASP A 54 6.43 -17.96 5.07
C ASP A 54 5.68 -17.67 3.75
N SER A 55 4.46 -18.16 3.58
CA SER A 55 3.67 -17.97 2.35
C SER A 55 2.65 -16.84 2.45
N TYR A 56 2.13 -16.52 3.64
CA TYR A 56 1.10 -15.47 3.76
C TYR A 56 0.87 -14.94 5.18
N TRP A 57 0.23 -13.77 5.22
CA TRP A 57 -0.19 -13.07 6.45
C TRP A 57 -1.71 -12.94 6.50
N GLU A 58 -2.24 -12.86 7.72
CA GLU A 58 -3.66 -12.68 7.99
C GLU A 58 -3.93 -11.43 8.85
N VAL A 59 -5.14 -10.91 8.70
CA VAL A 59 -5.74 -9.85 9.52
C VAL A 59 -7.18 -10.25 9.82
N ALA A 60 -7.55 -10.33 11.10
CA ALA A 60 -8.88 -10.78 11.53
C ALA A 60 -9.33 -12.09 10.82
N ASP A 61 -8.46 -13.11 10.84
CA ASP A 61 -8.65 -14.45 10.23
C ASP A 61 -8.92 -14.44 8.71
N LYS A 62 -8.48 -13.39 8.01
CA LYS A 62 -8.58 -13.24 6.55
C LYS A 62 -7.21 -12.97 5.93
N PRO A 63 -6.91 -13.50 4.74
CA PRO A 63 -5.65 -13.23 4.07
C PRO A 63 -5.52 -11.73 3.73
N ILE A 64 -4.34 -11.18 4.01
CA ILE A 64 -3.98 -9.81 3.65
C ILE A 64 -3.75 -9.72 2.13
N PHE A 65 -4.11 -8.58 1.54
CA PHE A 65 -3.78 -8.27 0.17
C PHE A 65 -2.28 -8.12 -0.03
N THR A 66 -1.65 -9.08 -0.72
CA THR A 66 -0.18 -9.15 -0.89
C THR A 66 0.45 -7.85 -1.42
N PRO A 67 -0.10 -7.16 -2.43
CA PRO A 67 0.50 -5.91 -2.91
C PRO A 67 0.53 -4.81 -1.85
N LYS A 68 -0.49 -4.74 -0.97
CA LYS A 68 -0.51 -3.77 0.12
C LYS A 68 0.51 -4.12 1.20
N LEU A 69 0.63 -5.40 1.54
CA LEU A 69 1.62 -5.87 2.51
C LEU A 69 3.05 -5.62 2.00
N ALA A 70 3.32 -5.89 0.73
CA ALA A 70 4.62 -5.61 0.12
C ALA A 70 4.97 -4.11 0.18
N ALA A 71 3.99 -3.25 -0.15
CA ALA A 71 4.18 -1.80 -0.02
C ALA A 71 4.45 -1.37 1.43
N PHE A 72 3.80 -2.02 2.42
CA PHE A 72 4.10 -1.78 3.83
C PHE A 72 5.56 -2.12 4.17
N TRP A 73 6.04 -3.31 3.79
CA TRP A 73 7.42 -3.72 4.09
C TRP A 73 8.46 -2.86 3.38
N GLU A 74 8.21 -2.44 2.15
CA GLU A 74 9.09 -1.48 1.44
C GLU A 74 9.27 -0.18 2.25
N HIS A 75 8.20 0.36 2.82
CA HIS A 75 8.28 1.57 3.65
C HIS A 75 8.89 1.30 5.04
N VAL A 76 8.78 0.08 5.56
CA VAL A 76 9.49 -0.31 6.80
C VAL A 76 11.00 -0.34 6.54
N ASP A 77 11.44 -0.85 5.39
CA ASP A 77 12.87 -0.89 5.03
C ASP A 77 13.45 0.54 4.90
N ASP A 78 12.67 1.48 4.36
CA ASP A 78 13.04 2.89 4.28
C ASP A 78 13.30 3.55 5.65
N VAL A 79 12.76 2.99 6.74
CA VAL A 79 12.95 3.53 8.10
C VAL A 79 14.42 3.53 8.49
N SER A 80 15.20 2.53 8.05
CA SER A 80 16.65 2.47 8.29
C SER A 80 17.44 3.61 7.64
N GLY A 81 16.89 4.23 6.59
CA GLY A 81 17.43 5.40 5.90
C GLY A 81 16.73 6.71 6.23
N ALA A 82 15.85 6.71 7.24
CA ALA A 82 14.99 7.85 7.52
C ALA A 82 15.80 9.10 7.90
N GLN A 83 15.41 10.25 7.37
CA GLN A 83 16.15 11.50 7.54
C GLN A 83 15.60 12.29 8.72
N LEU A 84 16.49 12.81 9.56
CA LEU A 84 16.12 13.59 10.73
C LEU A 84 15.31 14.85 10.35
N VAL A 85 14.18 15.06 11.02
CA VAL A 85 13.29 16.22 10.89
C VAL A 85 13.37 17.13 12.11
N SER A 86 13.35 16.55 13.31
CA SER A 86 13.35 17.31 14.56
C SER A 86 13.89 16.49 15.72
N LYS A 87 14.65 17.14 16.63
CA LYS A 87 15.04 16.57 17.93
C LYS A 87 14.19 17.09 19.10
N ARG A 88 13.27 18.03 18.84
CA ARG A 88 12.57 18.78 19.89
C ARG A 88 11.16 18.22 20.11
N PRO A 89 10.83 17.77 21.35
CA PRO A 89 9.51 17.20 21.67
C PRO A 89 8.32 18.12 21.39
N LYS A 90 8.53 19.44 21.48
CA LYS A 90 7.48 20.44 21.21
C LYS A 90 6.87 20.37 19.80
N TYR A 91 7.49 19.65 18.86
CA TYR A 91 6.96 19.47 17.51
C TYR A 91 6.23 18.13 17.33
N HIS A 92 6.17 17.27 18.34
CA HIS A 92 5.53 15.96 18.22
C HIS A 92 4.06 16.08 17.83
N GLU A 93 3.29 16.95 18.50
CA GLU A 93 1.88 17.20 18.20
C GLU A 93 1.67 17.77 16.78
N LEU A 94 2.51 18.73 16.39
CA LEU A 94 2.47 19.35 15.06
C LEU A 94 2.68 18.31 13.95
N LEU A 95 3.63 17.39 14.16
CA LEU A 95 3.96 16.32 13.22
C LEU A 95 3.04 15.08 13.38
N GLY A 96 2.18 15.08 14.40
CA GLY A 96 1.27 13.98 14.73
C GLY A 96 1.96 12.72 15.26
N VAL A 97 3.20 12.83 15.77
CA VAL A 97 3.98 11.70 16.28
C VAL A 97 3.93 11.59 17.81
N ASP A 98 3.12 12.41 18.47
CA ASP A 98 2.89 12.33 19.92
C ASP A 98 2.06 11.10 20.30
N ASP A 99 2.01 10.78 21.59
CA ASP A 99 1.37 9.55 22.07
C ASP A 99 -0.16 9.54 21.91
N GLU A 100 -0.80 10.71 21.74
CA GLU A 100 -2.25 10.91 21.68
C GLU A 100 -2.79 10.97 20.24
N SER A 101 -1.99 11.41 19.27
CA SER A 101 -2.47 11.56 17.87
C SER A 101 -1.80 10.65 16.84
N SER A 102 -0.73 9.96 17.22
CA SER A 102 0.00 9.07 16.30
C SER A 102 -0.71 7.75 16.03
N THR A 103 -0.36 7.16 14.89
CA THR A 103 -0.57 5.73 14.65
C THR A 103 0.62 4.96 15.22
N LYS A 104 0.37 4.09 16.21
CA LYS A 104 1.39 3.27 16.86
C LYS A 104 1.56 1.98 16.09
N VAL A 105 2.78 1.71 15.63
CA VAL A 105 3.14 0.47 14.93
C VAL A 105 4.12 -0.30 15.81
N SER A 106 3.76 -1.51 16.22
CA SER A 106 4.59 -2.38 17.07
C SER A 106 4.92 -3.67 16.33
N PHE A 107 6.21 -4.01 16.28
CA PHE A 107 6.72 -5.22 15.65
C PHE A 107 7.03 -6.25 16.71
N TYR A 108 6.66 -7.51 16.48
CA TYR A 108 6.83 -8.59 17.44
C TYR A 108 7.61 -9.78 16.85
N VAL A 109 8.46 -10.36 17.70
CA VAL A 109 9.10 -11.66 17.48
C VAL A 109 8.61 -12.59 18.57
N GLY A 110 7.79 -13.58 18.18
CA GLY A 110 6.98 -14.34 19.13
C GLY A 110 6.17 -13.41 20.06
N PRO A 111 6.20 -13.61 21.39
CA PRO A 111 5.41 -12.80 22.33
C PRO A 111 6.06 -11.47 22.72
N SER A 112 7.23 -11.13 22.17
CA SER A 112 8.03 -9.98 22.60
C SER A 112 7.97 -8.85 21.58
N ILE A 113 7.80 -7.61 22.07
CA ILE A 113 7.94 -6.41 21.23
C ILE A 113 9.42 -6.27 20.86
N GLN A 114 9.69 -6.27 19.56
CA GLN A 114 10.99 -6.03 18.97
C GLN A 114 11.24 -4.52 18.82
N GLU A 115 10.28 -3.78 18.27
CA GLU A 115 10.41 -2.35 18.03
C GLU A 115 9.04 -1.68 18.00
N GLN A 116 8.99 -0.38 18.30
CA GLN A 116 7.75 0.38 18.22
C GLN A 116 8.00 1.80 17.71
N PHE A 117 7.13 2.23 16.79
CA PHE A 117 7.15 3.58 16.25
C PHE A 117 5.80 4.28 16.41
N HIS A 118 5.88 5.60 16.45
CA HIS A 118 4.79 6.53 16.26
C HIS A 118 4.88 7.08 14.83
N ILE A 119 3.86 6.80 14.04
CA ILE A 119 3.70 7.29 12.67
C ILE A 119 2.80 8.53 12.71
N GLY A 120 3.32 9.60 12.11
CA GLY A 120 2.72 10.92 12.11
C GLY A 120 1.64 11.12 11.06
N LYS A 121 1.12 12.35 11.03
CA LYS A 121 0.12 12.76 10.03
C LYS A 121 0.73 12.77 8.63
N TRP A 122 0.07 12.10 7.70
CA TRP A 122 0.39 12.18 6.28
C TRP A 122 -0.36 13.33 5.61
N SER A 123 0.28 14.02 4.66
CA SER A 123 -0.35 15.04 3.83
C SER A 123 0.03 14.86 2.35
N PRO A 124 -0.90 15.04 1.41
CA PRO A 124 -0.65 14.86 -0.01
C PRO A 124 0.32 15.91 -0.59
N GLU A 125 0.46 17.07 0.07
CA GLU A 125 1.38 18.14 -0.33
C GLU A 125 2.84 17.79 0.02
N VAL A 126 3.06 17.10 1.14
CA VAL A 126 4.40 16.79 1.65
C VAL A 126 4.86 15.40 1.19
N ARG A 127 3.96 14.41 1.11
CA ARG A 127 4.26 13.02 0.71
C ARG A 127 5.39 12.38 1.51
N LEU A 128 5.45 12.69 2.80
CA LEU A 128 6.37 12.09 3.75
C LEU A 128 5.56 11.45 4.88
N CYS A 129 6.08 10.35 5.40
CA CYS A 129 5.60 9.74 6.64
C CYS A 129 6.61 10.10 7.74
N TYR A 130 6.14 10.81 8.77
CA TYR A 130 6.97 11.11 9.95
C TYR A 130 7.00 9.89 10.86
N VAL A 131 8.20 9.53 11.33
CA VAL A 131 8.45 8.34 12.14
C VAL A 131 9.21 8.76 13.39
N ARG A 132 8.71 8.38 14.56
CA ARG A 132 9.41 8.56 15.85
C ARG A 132 9.47 7.23 16.57
N LYS A 133 10.66 6.80 16.97
CA LYS A 133 10.83 5.62 17.83
C LYS A 133 10.24 5.86 19.22
N SER A 134 9.53 4.87 19.76
CA SER A 134 8.96 4.97 21.11
C SER A 134 10.05 5.21 22.15
N GLY A 135 9.77 6.12 23.09
CA GLY A 135 10.73 6.54 24.12
C GLY A 135 11.86 7.45 23.62
N LYS A 136 11.85 7.87 22.35
CA LYS A 136 12.80 8.82 21.76
C LYS A 136 12.12 10.13 21.38
N ASN A 137 12.93 11.19 21.27
CA ASN A 137 12.46 12.54 20.94
C ASN A 137 12.66 12.89 19.47
N GLU A 138 13.61 12.23 18.84
CA GLU A 138 14.00 12.38 17.46
C GLU A 138 12.88 11.90 16.53
N VAL A 139 12.49 12.79 15.62
CA VAL A 139 11.50 12.53 14.58
C VAL A 139 12.23 12.51 13.26
N TYR A 140 11.98 11.47 12.48
CA TYR A 140 12.53 11.24 11.16
C TYR A 140 11.41 11.25 10.11
N SER A 141 11.79 11.23 8.85
CA SER A 141 10.85 11.10 7.73
C SER A 141 11.35 10.11 6.69
N ILE A 142 10.42 9.35 6.13
CA ILE A 142 10.60 8.52 4.94
C ILE A 142 9.71 9.03 3.81
N PRO A 143 10.09 8.82 2.53
CA PRO A 143 9.18 8.99 1.41
C PRO A 143 7.90 8.18 1.63
N CYS A 144 6.75 8.78 1.31
CA CYS A 144 5.46 8.12 1.52
C CYS A 144 4.48 8.66 0.48
N SER A 145 4.43 8.00 -0.68
CA SER A 145 3.71 8.48 -1.86
C SER A 145 2.19 8.44 -1.71
N GLN A 146 1.69 7.58 -0.82
CA GLN A 146 0.27 7.33 -0.59
C GLN A 146 -0.07 7.28 0.90
N ASN A 147 -1.31 7.64 1.22
CA ASN A 147 -1.84 7.50 2.56
C ASN A 147 -2.17 6.03 2.88
N GLY A 148 -2.29 5.68 4.15
CA GLY A 148 -2.81 4.38 4.59
C GLY A 148 -1.85 3.21 4.44
N ILE A 149 -0.55 3.47 4.26
CA ILE A 149 0.51 2.44 4.36
C ILE A 149 0.48 1.78 5.74
N PHE A 150 0.45 2.59 6.80
CA PHE A 150 0.39 2.16 8.19
C PHE A 150 -1.04 2.21 8.72
N SER A 151 -1.98 1.55 8.05
CA SER A 151 -3.40 1.63 8.40
C SER A 151 -3.74 0.83 9.66
N SER A 152 -4.45 1.45 10.61
CA SER A 152 -5.04 0.75 11.76
C SER A 152 -6.37 0.08 11.44
N ASP A 153 -6.96 0.33 10.26
CA ASP A 153 -8.21 -0.28 9.82
C ASP A 153 -8.00 -1.68 9.22
N PRO A 154 -8.55 -2.76 9.85
CA PRO A 154 -8.41 -4.13 9.37
C PRO A 154 -8.96 -4.35 7.97
N ASP A 155 -10.06 -3.67 7.60
CA ASP A 155 -10.70 -3.87 6.30
C ASP A 155 -9.81 -3.37 5.16
N SER A 156 -9.02 -2.35 5.43
CA SER A 156 -8.05 -1.82 4.47
C SER A 156 -6.96 -2.84 4.09
N TRP A 157 -6.70 -3.85 4.92
CA TRP A 157 -5.68 -4.88 4.70
C TRP A 157 -6.21 -6.12 3.97
N ARG A 158 -7.52 -6.38 4.05
CA ARG A 158 -8.14 -7.58 3.49
C ARG A 158 -7.97 -7.60 1.97
N ASN A 159 -7.80 -8.80 1.41
CA ASN A 159 -7.81 -8.98 -0.03
C ASN A 159 -9.17 -8.58 -0.60
N PRO A 160 -9.25 -7.51 -1.42
CA PRO A 160 -10.52 -7.05 -1.97
C PRO A 160 -10.99 -7.92 -3.15
N ILE A 161 -10.17 -8.82 -3.67
CA ILE A 161 -10.52 -9.65 -4.83
C ILE A 161 -11.52 -10.74 -4.40
N VAL A 162 -12.74 -10.66 -4.91
CA VAL A 162 -13.81 -11.65 -4.65
C VAL A 162 -13.69 -12.86 -5.56
N ILE A 163 -13.34 -12.62 -6.83
CA ILE A 163 -13.12 -13.66 -7.82
C ILE A 163 -11.96 -13.26 -8.73
N SER A 164 -11.12 -14.25 -9.02
CA SER A 164 -10.14 -14.16 -10.10
C SER A 164 -10.64 -15.04 -11.24
N ILE A 165 -10.69 -14.47 -12.44
CA ILE A 165 -11.09 -15.16 -13.66
C ILE A 165 -9.82 -15.37 -14.48
N PRO A 166 -9.28 -16.59 -14.54
CA PRO A 166 -8.12 -16.88 -15.37
C PRO A 166 -8.40 -16.52 -16.83
N PRO A 167 -7.49 -15.80 -17.53
CA PRO A 167 -7.70 -15.45 -18.94
C PRO A 167 -7.93 -16.65 -19.85
N ALA A 168 -7.42 -17.83 -19.47
CA ALA A 168 -7.61 -19.07 -20.18
C ALA A 168 -9.07 -19.58 -20.16
N ASP A 169 -9.82 -19.24 -19.10
CA ASP A 169 -11.19 -19.70 -18.87
C ASP A 169 -12.23 -18.82 -19.57
N ILE A 170 -11.81 -17.66 -20.07
CA ILE A 170 -12.67 -16.73 -20.80
C ILE A 170 -12.87 -17.24 -22.23
N THR A 171 -14.14 -17.44 -22.58
CA THR A 171 -14.55 -18.02 -23.88
C THR A 171 -15.17 -16.98 -24.82
N SER A 172 -15.77 -15.92 -24.29
CA SER A 172 -16.34 -14.84 -25.07
C SER A 172 -16.43 -13.51 -24.32
N PHE A 173 -16.59 -12.43 -25.09
CA PHE A 173 -16.99 -11.10 -24.62
C PHE A 173 -18.16 -10.63 -25.47
N ASP A 174 -19.25 -10.21 -24.83
CA ASP A 174 -20.42 -9.66 -25.50
C ASP A 174 -20.47 -8.15 -25.29
N PHE A 175 -20.51 -7.40 -26.40
CA PHE A 175 -20.62 -5.95 -26.41
C PHE A 175 -22.04 -5.56 -26.79
N ILE A 176 -22.75 -4.96 -25.84
CA ILE A 176 -24.16 -4.61 -25.97
C ILE A 176 -24.31 -3.10 -25.91
N TYR A 177 -24.83 -2.53 -26.99
CA TYR A 177 -25.09 -1.10 -27.17
C TYR A 177 -26.60 -0.82 -27.18
N PRO A 178 -27.02 0.45 -26.98
CA PRO A 178 -28.43 0.83 -27.09
C PRO A 178 -29.03 0.58 -28.48
N ASP A 179 -28.23 0.73 -29.54
CA ASP A 179 -28.58 0.28 -30.89
C ASP A 179 -28.09 -1.17 -31.06
N SER A 180 -29.04 -2.11 -31.20
CA SER A 180 -28.72 -3.53 -31.32
C SER A 180 -27.92 -3.88 -32.57
N ASN A 181 -27.92 -3.03 -33.60
CA ASN A 181 -27.13 -3.24 -34.81
C ASN A 181 -25.63 -3.00 -34.59
N GLU A 182 -25.26 -2.32 -33.49
CA GLU A 182 -23.87 -2.09 -33.10
C GLU A 182 -23.34 -3.17 -32.15
N ASN A 183 -24.19 -4.12 -31.72
CA ASN A 183 -23.75 -5.22 -30.87
C ASN A 183 -22.74 -6.09 -31.60
N PHE A 184 -21.85 -6.72 -30.87
CA PHE A 184 -20.99 -7.76 -31.42
C PHE A 184 -20.47 -8.65 -30.30
N SER A 185 -20.07 -9.85 -30.67
CA SER A 185 -19.43 -10.79 -29.76
C SER A 185 -18.02 -11.07 -30.23
N ILE A 186 -17.10 -11.23 -29.29
CA ILE A 186 -15.78 -11.79 -29.55
C ILE A 186 -15.76 -13.17 -28.93
N TYR A 187 -15.42 -14.21 -29.70
CA TYR A 187 -15.36 -15.58 -29.20
C TYR A 187 -14.01 -16.22 -29.46
N LYS A 188 -13.65 -17.15 -28.57
CA LYS A 188 -12.45 -17.97 -28.69
C LYS A 188 -12.75 -19.21 -29.52
N THR A 189 -12.00 -19.43 -30.59
CA THR A 189 -12.14 -20.60 -31.45
C THR A 189 -11.53 -21.85 -30.81
N GLN A 190 -11.77 -23.02 -31.40
CA GLN A 190 -11.13 -24.28 -30.97
C GLN A 190 -9.60 -24.26 -31.14
N GLU A 191 -9.09 -23.37 -32.00
CA GLU A 191 -7.66 -23.18 -32.27
C GLU A 191 -7.02 -22.13 -31.33
N ASN A 192 -7.76 -21.65 -30.31
CA ASN A 192 -7.38 -20.59 -29.38
C ASN A 192 -7.22 -19.18 -30.00
N ASP A 193 -7.77 -18.96 -31.19
CA ASP A 193 -7.81 -17.63 -31.80
C ASP A 193 -9.04 -16.85 -31.36
N TRP A 194 -8.93 -15.52 -31.33
CA TRP A 194 -10.05 -14.62 -31.05
C TRP A 194 -10.60 -14.03 -32.34
N VAL A 195 -11.92 -14.07 -32.50
CA VAL A 195 -12.59 -13.55 -33.70
C VAL A 195 -13.85 -12.76 -33.34
N VAL A 196 -14.22 -11.82 -34.21
CA VAL A 196 -15.37 -10.91 -34.04
C VAL A 196 -16.55 -11.42 -34.85
N VAL A 197 -17.74 -11.35 -34.24
CA VAL A 197 -19.01 -11.78 -34.80
C VAL A 197 -20.04 -10.67 -34.69
N SER A 198 -20.70 -10.38 -35.79
CA SER A 198 -21.81 -9.43 -35.85
C SER A 198 -23.04 -9.92 -35.07
N PRO A 199 -24.05 -9.08 -34.79
CA PRO A 199 -25.28 -9.51 -34.11
C PRO A 199 -25.98 -10.68 -34.80
N ASP A 200 -25.85 -10.77 -36.13
CA ASP A 200 -26.47 -11.79 -36.97
C ASP A 200 -25.69 -13.11 -37.02
N GLY A 201 -24.59 -13.23 -36.26
CA GLY A 201 -23.78 -14.45 -36.21
C GLY A 201 -22.77 -14.55 -37.36
N ILE A 202 -22.51 -13.47 -38.09
CA ILE A 202 -21.58 -13.46 -39.23
C ILE A 202 -20.16 -13.16 -38.72
N LEU A 203 -19.20 -13.99 -39.12
CA LEU A 203 -17.78 -13.78 -38.83
C LEU A 203 -17.26 -12.55 -39.58
N GLU A 204 -16.81 -11.55 -38.83
CA GLU A 204 -16.22 -10.33 -39.40
C GLU A 204 -14.71 -10.43 -39.61
N GLY A 205 -14.03 -11.23 -38.78
CA GLY A 205 -12.60 -11.48 -38.89
C GLY A 205 -11.89 -11.69 -37.56
N PRO A 206 -10.54 -11.71 -37.56
CA PRO A 206 -9.75 -11.85 -36.34
C PRO A 206 -9.89 -10.63 -35.44
N ALA A 207 -9.97 -10.85 -34.13
CA ALA A 207 -9.93 -9.79 -33.15
C ALA A 207 -8.51 -9.21 -33.04
N ASN A 208 -8.42 -7.93 -32.67
CA ASN A 208 -7.13 -7.30 -32.41
C ASN A 208 -6.53 -7.84 -31.10
N LEU A 209 -5.40 -8.55 -31.20
CA LEU A 209 -4.76 -9.19 -30.05
C LEU A 209 -4.34 -8.19 -28.95
N GLN A 210 -3.90 -6.98 -29.30
CA GLN A 210 -3.53 -5.97 -28.29
C GLN A 210 -4.74 -5.51 -27.47
N ILE A 211 -5.90 -5.40 -28.13
CA ILE A 211 -7.15 -5.06 -27.45
C ILE A 211 -7.64 -6.24 -26.61
N MET A 212 -7.49 -7.47 -27.12
CA MET A 212 -7.83 -8.68 -26.35
C MET A 212 -7.01 -8.81 -25.08
N ASP A 213 -5.71 -8.55 -25.13
CA ASP A 213 -4.86 -8.59 -23.94
C ASP A 213 -5.35 -7.59 -22.88
N TYR A 214 -5.73 -6.38 -23.30
CA TYR A 214 -6.31 -5.38 -22.41
C TYR A 214 -7.65 -5.84 -21.81
N LEU A 215 -8.55 -6.39 -22.63
CA LEU A 215 -9.85 -6.90 -22.16
C LEU A 215 -9.67 -8.03 -21.14
N LEU A 216 -8.82 -9.00 -21.45
CA LEU A 216 -8.52 -10.14 -20.57
C LEU A 216 -7.93 -9.68 -19.24
N GLN A 217 -7.02 -8.71 -19.25
CA GLN A 217 -6.48 -8.11 -18.02
C GLN A 217 -7.56 -7.36 -17.23
N SER A 218 -8.47 -6.67 -17.91
CA SER A 218 -9.50 -5.86 -17.24
C SER A 218 -10.54 -6.67 -16.47
N VAL A 219 -10.77 -7.93 -16.85
CA VAL A 219 -11.74 -8.83 -16.19
C VAL A 219 -11.08 -9.91 -15.33
N GLN A 220 -9.75 -9.92 -15.25
CA GLN A 220 -8.97 -10.94 -14.52
C GLN A 220 -9.30 -10.98 -13.02
N VAL A 221 -9.72 -9.85 -12.47
CA VAL A 221 -10.05 -9.70 -11.05
C VAL A 221 -11.29 -8.83 -10.91
N LEU A 222 -12.27 -9.34 -10.16
CA LEU A 222 -13.41 -8.55 -9.70
C LEU A 222 -13.19 -8.21 -8.23
N PRO A 223 -12.97 -6.92 -7.91
CA PRO A 223 -12.93 -6.46 -6.53
C PRO A 223 -14.35 -6.48 -5.91
N ALA A 224 -14.39 -6.54 -4.58
CA ALA A 224 -15.57 -6.38 -3.74
C ALA A 224 -16.13 -4.96 -3.77
#